data_AF-A0A7Z9WKY5-F1
#
_entry.id   AF-A0A7Z9WKY5-F1
#
_cell.length_a   1.000
_cell.length_b   1.000
_cell.length_c   1.000
_cell.angle_alpha   90.00
_cell.angle_beta   90.00
_cell.angle_gamma   90.00
#
_symmetry.space_group_name_H-M   'P 1'
#
loop_
_entity.id
_entity.type
_entity.pdbx_description
1 polymer ?
#
loop_
_entity_poly.entity_id
_entity_poly.type
_entity_poly.pdbx_seq_one_letter_code
_entity_poly.pdbx_strand_id
1 'polypeptide(L)' 'MKTIHYKNQKLEVSKVVCIGRNYVEHIEELGNEIPSSMV' A
#
# COMPACT_ATOMS: atom_id res chain seq x y z
N MET A 1 5.98 -18.05 11.89
CA MET A 1 5.94 -16.98 10.87
C MET A 1 4.60 -17.01 10.15
N LYS A 2 4.12 -15.88 9.59
CA LYS A 2 2.84 -15.82 8.85
C LYS A 2 3.10 -16.01 7.35
N THR A 3 2.21 -16.75 6.68
CA THR A 3 2.30 -17.02 5.24
C THR A 3 1.11 -16.47 4.48
N ILE A 4 1.33 -16.15 3.20
CA ILE A 4 0.28 -15.77 2.25
C ILE A 4 0.33 -16.66 1.01
N HIS A 5 -0.79 -16.76 0.30
CA HIS A 5 -0.83 -17.38 -1.02
C HIS A 5 -0.69 -16.30 -2.10
N TYR A 6 0.31 -16.42 -2.96
CA TYR A 6 0.50 -15.54 -4.11
C TYR A 6 0.90 -16.37 -5.32
N LYS A 7 0.17 -16.23 -6.44
CA LYS A 7 0.39 -17.00 -7.68
C LYS A 7 0.61 -18.50 -7.43
N ASN A 8 -0.29 -19.13 -6.68
CA ASN A 8 -0.26 -20.55 -6.27
C ASN A 8 0.96 -20.99 -5.43
N GLN A 9 1.71 -20.05 -4.85
CA GLN A 9 2.83 -20.34 -3.96
C GLN A 9 2.53 -19.86 -2.53
N LYS A 10 3.01 -20.60 -1.53
CA LYS A 10 3.05 -20.16 -0.13
C LYS A 10 4.32 -19.38 0.12
N LEU A 11 4.20 -18.12 0.48
CA LEU A 11 5.33 -17.24 0.78
C LEU A 11 5.33 -16.87 2.26
N GLU A 12 6.50 -16.90 2.90
CA GLU A 12 6.69 -16.33 4.24
C GLU A 12 6.80 -14.80 4.15
N VAL A 13 6.09 -14.10 5.01
CA VAL A 13 6.11 -12.63 5.04
C VAL A 13 7.22 -12.14 5.96
N SER A 14 8.18 -11.41 5.41
CA SER A 14 9.27 -10.77 6.17
C SER A 14 8.90 -9.39 6.72
N LYS A 15 8.14 -8.60 5.95
CA LYS A 15 7.71 -7.25 6.31
C LYS A 15 6.38 -6.92 5.64
N VAL A 16 5.54 -6.15 6.33
CA VAL A 16 4.33 -5.52 5.77
C VAL A 16 4.53 -4.01 5.80
N VAL A 17 4.26 -3.34 4.68
CA VAL A 17 4.35 -1.87 4.56
C VAL A 17 3.00 -1.38 4.05
N CYS A 18 2.48 -0.32 4.68
CA CYS A 18 1.25 0.34 4.27
C CYS A 18 1.61 1.69 3.64
N ILE A 19 1.04 1.99 2.48
CA ILE A 19 1.20 3.29 1.80
C ILE A 19 -0.10 4.06 1.99
N GLY A 20 -0.01 5.21 2.67
CA GLY A 20 -1.14 6.13 2.81
C GLY A 20 -1.22 7.06 1.61
N ARG A 21 -2.43 7.52 1.26
CA ARG A 21 -2.65 8.54 0.22
C ARG A 21 -2.08 8.12 -1.14
N ASN A 22 -2.23 6.83 -1.48
CA ASN A 22 -1.66 6.23 -2.70
C ASN A 22 -2.49 6.47 -3.98
N TYR A 23 -3.47 7.39 -3.94
CA TYR A 23 -4.37 7.65 -5.04
C TYR A 23 -4.90 9.08 -4.94
N VAL A 24 -4.92 9.80 -6.06
CA VAL A 24 -5.22 11.25 -6.11
C VAL A 24 -6.62 11.53 -5.58
N GLU A 25 -7.60 10.76 -6.02
CA GLU A 25 -9.01 10.92 -5.65
C GLU A 25 -9.21 10.78 -4.13
N HIS A 26 -8.45 9.90 -3.46
CA HIS A 26 -8.54 9.75 -2.01
C HIS A 26 -7.79 10.85 -1.25
N ILE A 27 -6.73 11.43 -1.84
CA ILE A 27 -6.08 12.63 -1.29
C ILE A 27 -7.07 13.79 -1.31
N GLU A 28 -7.76 13.98 -2.44
CA GLU A 28 -8.75 15.05 -2.65
C GLU A 28 -9.96 14.91 -1.73
N GLU A 29 -10.52 13.71 -1.57
CA GLU A 29 -11.64 13.41 -0.66
C GLU A 29 -11.34 13.89 0.77
N LEU A 30 -10.11 13.67 1.22
CA LEU A 30 -9.66 14.02 2.55
C LEU A 30 -9.20 15.50 2.68
N GLY A 31 -9.27 16.27 1.60
CA GLY A 31 -8.80 17.67 1.56
C GLY A 31 -7.30 17.82 1.83
N ASN A 32 -6.51 16.78 1.53
CA ASN A 32 -5.06 16.83 1.72
C ASN A 32 -4.38 17.46 0.50
N GLU A 33 -3.19 18.03 0.71
CA GLU A 33 -2.32 18.44 -0.39
C GLU A 33 -1.78 17.22 -1.13
N ILE A 34 -1.71 17.31 -2.46
CA ILE A 34 -1.11 16.29 -3.31
C ILE A 34 0.40 16.27 -3.07
N PRO A 35 1.00 15.11 -2.70
CA PRO A 35 2.44 15.00 -2.51
C PRO A 35 3.22 15.31 -3.79
N SER A 36 4.38 15.94 -3.64
CA SER A 36 5.28 16.25 -4.78
C SER A 36 5.87 15.00 -5.44
N SER A 37 5.85 13.86 -4.75
CA SER A 37 6.14 12.54 -5.29
C SER A 37 5.11 11.56 -4.76
N MET A 38 4.44 10.88 -5.69
CA MET A 38 3.72 9.65 -5.37
C MET A 38 4.73 8.52 -5.17
N VAL A 39 4.34 7.50 -4.41
CA VAL A 39 5.15 6.32 -4.09
C VAL A 39 4.62 5.12 -4.85
#